data_AF-A0AAU5W9E1-F1
#
_entry.id   AF-A0AAU5W9E1-F1
#
_cell.length_a   1.000
_cell.length_b   1.000
_cell.length_c   1.000
_cell.angle_alpha   90.00
_cell.angle_beta   90.00
_cell.angle_gamma   90.00
#
_symmetry.space_group_name_H-M   'P 1'
#
loop_
_entity.id
_entity.type
_entity.pdbx_description
1 polymer ?
#
loop_
_entity_poly.entity_id
_entity_poly.type
_entity_poly.pdbx_seq_one_letter_code
_entity_poly.pdbx_strand_id
1 'polypeptide(L)'
;MATSAASVEQCLTGTPWAIRLGQAATERPALEMYEAETLVDVVVRSSVAPEMLRGARRGVSCGRPCAIAWGRLPADSTLPVVLFTGGRLACRKQRAEVIAVGGFCWLAIAYGRFTTVGVEHRGTSCGRLRIRRGRRS
;
A
#
# COMPACT_ATOMS: atom_id res chain seq x y z
N MET A 1 -7.04 15.05 -6.55
CA MET A 1 -6.80 14.47 -7.90
C MET A 1 -6.81 12.96 -7.76
N ALA A 2 -7.78 12.27 -8.35
CA ALA A 2 -7.74 10.80 -8.43
C ALA A 2 -6.66 10.42 -9.46
N THR A 3 -5.66 9.66 -9.06
CA THR A 3 -4.71 9.11 -10.03
C THR A 3 -5.45 8.14 -10.94
N SER A 4 -5.21 8.25 -12.25
CA SER A 4 -5.81 7.36 -13.25
C SER A 4 -5.42 5.90 -12.98
N ALA A 5 -6.35 4.96 -13.20
CA ALA A 5 -6.11 3.53 -13.06
C ALA A 5 -4.84 3.07 -13.82
N ALA A 6 -4.56 3.69 -14.97
CA ALA A 6 -3.39 3.40 -15.79
C ALA A 6 -2.05 3.63 -15.06
N SER A 7 -1.94 4.65 -14.21
CA SER A 7 -0.70 4.91 -13.47
C SER A 7 -0.52 3.89 -12.34
N VAL A 8 -1.60 3.40 -11.75
CA VAL A 8 -1.54 2.37 -10.70
C VAL A 8 -1.14 1.02 -11.30
N GLU A 9 -1.74 0.64 -12.41
CA GLU A 9 -1.40 -0.58 -13.15
C GLU A 9 0.07 -0.55 -13.59
N GLN A 10 0.55 0.58 -14.12
CA GLN A 10 1.95 0.71 -14.51
C GLN A 10 2.93 0.53 -13.34
N CYS A 11 2.59 0.99 -12.14
CA CYS A 11 3.41 0.78 -10.95
C CYS A 11 3.41 -0.67 -10.45
N LEU A 12 2.36 -1.44 -10.74
CA LEU A 12 2.22 -2.84 -10.32
C LEU A 12 2.71 -3.84 -11.38
N THR A 13 2.89 -3.40 -12.62
CA THR A 13 3.43 -4.23 -13.71
C THR A 13 4.73 -4.91 -13.30
N GLY A 14 4.79 -6.24 -13.45
CA GLY A 14 5.96 -7.04 -13.09
C GLY A 14 6.15 -7.26 -11.57
N THR A 15 5.17 -6.88 -10.75
CA THR A 15 5.11 -7.23 -9.31
C THR A 15 4.13 -8.40 -9.09
N PRO A 16 4.18 -9.11 -7.94
CA PRO A 16 3.25 -10.20 -7.67
C PRO A 16 1.87 -9.70 -7.20
N TRP A 17 1.65 -8.39 -7.18
CA TRP A 17 0.44 -7.78 -6.65
C TRP A 17 -0.42 -7.21 -7.76
N ALA A 18 -1.72 -7.33 -7.57
CA ALA A 18 -2.72 -6.70 -8.40
C ALA A 18 -3.75 -6.04 -7.50
N ILE A 19 -4.44 -5.03 -8.03
CA ILE A 19 -5.57 -4.41 -7.35
C ILE A 19 -6.80 -4.42 -8.24
N ARG A 20 -7.97 -4.38 -7.61
CA ARG A 20 -9.23 -4.14 -8.30
C ARG A 20 -10.06 -3.14 -7.52
N LEU A 21 -10.66 -2.20 -8.22
CA LEU A 21 -11.71 -1.35 -7.66
C LEU A 21 -13.05 -2.03 -7.89
N GLY A 22 -13.81 -2.20 -6.82
CA GLY A 22 -15.11 -2.82 -6.83
C GLY A 22 -16.07 -2.16 -5.85
N GLN A 23 -17.18 -2.83 -5.60
CA GLN A 23 -18.18 -2.43 -4.62
C GLN A 23 -18.37 -3.56 -3.61
N ALA A 24 -18.42 -3.23 -2.33
CA ALA A 24 -18.89 -4.14 -1.30
C ALA A 24 -20.42 -4.29 -1.36
N ALA A 25 -20.99 -5.23 -0.60
CA ALA A 25 -22.41 -5.64 -0.61
C ALA A 25 -23.47 -4.53 -0.42
N THR A 26 -23.08 -3.27 -0.24
CA THR A 26 -23.97 -2.10 -0.08
C THR A 26 -23.53 -0.92 -0.97
N GLU A 27 -23.05 -1.18 -2.19
CA GLU A 27 -22.53 -0.18 -3.15
C GLU A 27 -21.35 0.67 -2.64
N ARG A 28 -20.73 0.28 -1.52
CA ARG A 28 -19.61 1.01 -0.94
C ARG A 28 -18.35 0.74 -1.74
N PRO A 29 -17.64 1.77 -2.24
CA PRO A 29 -16.38 1.57 -2.95
C PRO A 29 -15.39 0.76 -2.12
N ALA A 30 -14.79 -0.23 -2.76
CA ALA A 30 -13.82 -1.11 -2.14
C ALA A 30 -12.60 -1.28 -3.05
N LEU A 31 -11.43 -1.32 -2.43
CA LEU A 31 -10.18 -1.73 -3.05
C LEU A 31 -9.90 -3.17 -2.62
N GLU A 32 -9.81 -4.06 -3.59
CA GLU A 32 -9.37 -5.42 -3.40
C GLU A 32 -7.87 -5.50 -3.72
N MET A 33 -7.10 -6.12 -2.83
CA MET A 33 -5.67 -6.31 -2.96
C MET A 33 -5.38 -7.79 -3.15
N TYR A 34 -4.65 -8.13 -4.19
CA TYR A 34 -4.31 -9.50 -4.55
C TYR A 34 -2.79 -9.72 -4.51
N GLU A 35 -2.39 -10.95 -4.20
CA GLU A 35 -1.02 -11.45 -4.33
C GLU A 35 -1.07 -12.81 -5.03
N ALA A 36 -0.44 -12.92 -6.20
CA ALA A 36 -0.49 -14.12 -7.04
C ALA A 36 -1.91 -14.70 -7.14
N GLU A 37 -2.86 -13.86 -7.58
CA GLU A 37 -4.30 -14.16 -7.73
C GLU A 37 -5.08 -14.46 -6.44
N THR A 38 -4.41 -14.53 -5.29
CA THR A 38 -5.07 -14.69 -3.99
C THR A 38 -5.45 -13.34 -3.42
N LEU A 39 -6.71 -13.15 -3.03
CA LEU A 39 -7.15 -11.97 -2.30
C LEU A 39 -6.48 -11.93 -0.91
N VAL A 40 -5.75 -10.86 -0.63
CA VAL A 40 -5.00 -10.69 0.63
C VAL A 40 -5.56 -9.63 1.56
N ASP A 41 -6.27 -8.63 1.04
CA ASP A 41 -6.99 -7.64 1.84
C ASP A 41 -8.10 -6.97 1.01
N VAL A 42 -9.09 -6.42 1.72
CA VAL A 42 -10.13 -5.57 1.16
C VAL A 42 -10.20 -4.29 2.01
N VAL A 43 -10.07 -3.15 1.35
CA VAL A 43 -10.22 -1.84 1.97
C VAL A 43 -11.49 -1.19 1.48
N VAL A 44 -12.50 -1.09 2.35
CA VAL A 44 -13.77 -0.42 2.04
C VAL A 44 -13.69 1.04 2.45
N ARG A 45 -14.26 1.93 1.63
CA ARG A 45 -14.48 3.35 1.95
C ARG A 45 -15.31 3.47 3.22
N SER A 46 -14.80 4.21 4.21
CA SER A 46 -15.43 4.41 5.52
C SER A 46 -15.24 5.85 5.97
N SER A 47 -16.21 6.39 6.69
CA SER A 47 -16.15 7.69 7.38
C SER A 47 -15.60 7.59 8.81
N VAL A 48 -15.48 6.38 9.36
CA VAL A 48 -15.01 6.14 10.73
C VAL A 48 -13.50 5.98 10.75
N ALA A 49 -12.84 6.69 11.69
CA ALA A 49 -11.41 6.70 12.00
C ALA A 49 -10.55 5.78 11.10
N PRO A 50 -10.06 6.28 9.95
CA PRO A 50 -9.37 5.44 9.00
C PRO A 50 -8.05 4.97 9.61
N GLU A 51 -7.91 3.65 9.80
CA GLU A 51 -6.60 3.04 9.96
C GLU A 51 -5.78 3.37 8.70
N MET A 52 -4.89 4.36 8.82
CA MET A 52 -4.20 4.95 7.68
C MET A 52 -3.23 3.97 7.04
N LEU A 53 -2.73 3.00 7.81
CA LEU A 53 -1.86 1.91 7.37
C LEU A 53 -2.54 0.57 7.64
N ARG A 54 -3.09 -0.09 6.61
CA ARG A 54 -3.82 -1.37 6.73
C ARG A 54 -2.93 -2.58 6.58
N GLY A 55 -2.00 -2.52 5.62
CA GLY A 55 -1.24 -3.71 5.26
C GLY A 55 0.05 -3.41 4.53
N ALA A 56 0.95 -4.39 4.58
CA ALA A 56 2.21 -4.37 3.86
C ALA A 56 2.73 -5.79 3.57
N ARG A 57 3.25 -5.99 2.36
CA ARG A 57 3.79 -7.27 1.88
C ARG A 57 5.15 -7.10 1.23
N ARG A 58 5.97 -8.14 1.33
CA ARG A 58 7.22 -8.28 0.56
C ARG A 58 6.99 -9.17 -0.64
N GLY A 59 7.62 -8.82 -1.74
CA GLY A 59 7.56 -9.58 -2.98
C GLY A 59 8.90 -9.55 -3.71
N VAL A 60 8.84 -10.05 -4.94
CA VAL A 60 9.94 -9.98 -5.90
C VAL A 60 9.36 -9.45 -7.20
N SER A 61 10.02 -8.46 -7.77
CA SER A 61 9.66 -7.89 -9.07
C SER A 61 10.89 -7.92 -9.97
N CYS A 62 10.76 -8.54 -11.14
CA CYS A 62 11.88 -8.76 -12.08
C CYS A 62 13.15 -9.31 -11.39
N GLY A 63 12.98 -10.30 -10.50
CA GLY A 63 14.08 -10.91 -9.74
C GLY A 63 14.63 -10.07 -8.58
N ARG A 64 14.12 -8.86 -8.33
CA ARG A 64 14.59 -7.96 -7.28
C ARG A 64 13.60 -7.89 -6.11
N PRO A 65 14.06 -7.90 -4.84
CA PRO A 65 13.17 -7.72 -3.70
C PRO A 65 12.43 -6.39 -3.76
N CYS A 66 11.14 -6.41 -3.45
CA CYS A 66 10.31 -5.23 -3.32
C CYS A 66 9.37 -5.36 -2.12
N ALA A 67 8.75 -4.25 -1.74
CA ALA A 67 7.68 -4.22 -0.77
C ALA A 67 6.58 -3.26 -1.24
N ILE A 68 5.35 -3.60 -0.88
CA ILE A 68 4.17 -2.76 -1.07
C ILE A 68 3.52 -2.50 0.29
N ALA A 69 2.94 -1.33 0.44
CA ALA A 69 2.09 -0.97 1.57
C ALA A 69 0.84 -0.27 1.05
N TRP A 70 -0.24 -0.38 1.83
CA TRP A 70 -1.52 0.21 1.48
C TRP A 70 -2.30 0.61 2.72
N GLY A 71 -3.26 1.50 2.51
CA GLY A 71 -4.14 1.94 3.57
C GLY A 71 -5.19 2.91 3.08
N ARG A 72 -5.90 3.50 4.03
CA ARG A 72 -6.96 4.48 3.76
C ARG A 72 -6.38 5.88 3.70
N LEU A 73 -6.91 6.69 2.79
CA LEU A 73 -6.65 8.12 2.82
C LEU A 73 -7.34 8.75 4.04
N PRO A 74 -6.74 9.79 4.64
CA PRO A 74 -7.43 10.64 5.60
C PRO A 74 -8.65 11.33 4.94
N ALA A 75 -9.58 11.81 5.77
CA ALA A 75 -10.81 12.45 5.29
C ALA A 75 -10.56 13.70 4.44
N ASP A 76 -9.47 14.41 4.72
CA ASP A 76 -9.01 15.57 3.93
C ASP A 76 -8.34 15.17 2.60
N SER A 77 -8.25 13.86 2.31
CA SER A 77 -7.64 13.28 1.11
C SER A 77 -6.16 13.65 0.90
N THR A 78 -5.47 14.15 1.92
CA THR A 78 -4.05 14.46 1.84
C THR A 78 -3.24 13.16 1.76
N LEU A 79 -2.25 13.11 0.87
CA LEU A 79 -1.38 11.94 0.76
C LEU A 79 -0.51 11.81 2.01
N PRO A 80 -0.48 10.63 2.65
CA PRO A 80 0.45 10.39 3.75
C PRO A 80 1.90 10.38 3.26
N VAL A 81 2.83 10.50 4.20
CA VAL A 81 4.24 10.16 3.99
C VAL A 81 4.43 8.70 4.37
N VAL A 82 4.93 7.88 3.44
CA VAL A 82 5.18 6.45 3.66
C VAL A 82 6.68 6.20 3.69
N LEU A 83 7.16 5.59 4.79
CA LEU A 83 8.57 5.30 5.00
C LEU A 83 8.80 3.80 5.15
N PHE A 84 9.50 3.21 4.18
CA PHE A 84 9.98 1.83 4.28
C PHE A 84 11.33 1.81 5.00
N THR A 85 11.48 0.92 5.97
CA THR A 85 12.72 0.74 6.74
C THR A 85 13.18 -0.71 6.70
N GLY A 86 14.49 -0.95 6.56
CA GLY A 86 15.07 -2.29 6.49
C GLY A 86 16.60 -2.31 6.47
N GLY A 87 17.18 -3.41 5.99
CA GLY A 87 18.62 -3.66 6.04
C GLY A 87 19.14 -4.14 7.39
N ARG A 88 20.45 -4.43 7.49
CA ARG A 88 21.11 -4.70 8.78
C ARG A 88 20.95 -3.45 9.66
N LEU A 89 20.58 -3.65 10.93
CA LEU A 89 20.35 -2.58 11.93
C LEU A 89 19.32 -1.51 11.54
N ALA A 90 18.39 -1.78 10.60
CA ALA A 90 17.38 -0.82 10.15
C ALA A 90 17.95 0.51 9.56
N CYS A 91 19.21 0.50 9.11
CA CYS A 91 19.88 1.69 8.57
C CYS A 91 19.31 2.16 7.23
N ARG A 92 18.62 1.30 6.48
CA ARG A 92 18.02 1.69 5.20
C ARG A 92 16.63 2.25 5.44
N LYS A 93 16.45 3.53 5.13
CA LYS A 93 15.16 4.22 5.11
C LYS A 93 14.90 4.72 3.70
N GLN A 94 13.70 4.52 3.19
CA GLN A 94 13.29 4.99 1.88
C GLN A 94 11.88 5.55 1.96
N ARG A 95 11.75 6.84 1.65
CA ARG A 95 10.44 7.46 1.40
C ARG A 95 9.94 6.93 0.07
N ALA A 96 8.73 6.39 0.07
CA ALA A 96 8.09 5.91 -1.15
C ALA A 96 7.17 6.97 -1.73
N GLU A 97 7.03 6.95 -3.05
CA GLU A 97 5.93 7.65 -3.71
C GLU A 97 4.60 7.01 -3.31
N VAL A 98 3.61 7.85 -3.05
CA VAL A 98 2.28 7.45 -2.62
C VAL A 98 1.30 7.73 -3.74
N ILE A 99 0.57 6.70 -4.13
CA ILE A 99 -0.39 6.74 -5.22
C ILE A 99 -1.79 6.67 -4.61
N ALA A 100 -2.62 7.69 -4.85
CA ALA A 100 -4.03 7.66 -4.46
C ALA A 100 -4.80 6.71 -5.38
N VAL A 101 -5.68 5.88 -4.80
CA VAL A 101 -6.48 4.90 -5.53
C VAL A 101 -7.95 5.07 -5.15
N GLY A 102 -8.80 5.28 -6.15
CA GLY A 102 -10.24 5.44 -5.98
C GLY A 102 -10.66 6.65 -5.13
N GLY A 103 -9.72 7.53 -4.73
CA GLY A 103 -10.00 8.68 -3.86
C GLY A 103 -10.27 8.34 -2.38
N PHE A 104 -10.09 7.09 -1.94
CA PHE A 104 -10.25 6.69 -0.54
C PHE A 104 -9.13 5.79 -0.01
N CYS A 105 -8.28 5.28 -0.90
CA CYS A 105 -7.13 4.45 -0.56
C CYS A 105 -5.84 5.03 -1.12
N TRP A 106 -4.72 4.52 -0.62
CA TRP A 106 -3.41 4.78 -1.18
C TRP A 106 -2.58 3.50 -1.26
N LEU A 107 -1.60 3.50 -2.16
CA LEU A 107 -0.58 2.48 -2.33
C LEU A 107 0.80 3.12 -2.34
N ALA A 108 1.81 2.38 -1.89
CA ALA A 108 3.20 2.76 -2.02
C ALA A 108 4.09 1.54 -2.23
N ILE A 109 5.03 1.64 -3.17
CA ILE A 109 5.96 0.56 -3.53
C ILE A 109 7.39 1.02 -3.28
N ALA A 110 8.23 0.14 -2.76
CA ALA A 110 9.65 0.38 -2.61
C ALA A 110 10.48 -0.84 -3.03
N TYR A 111 11.50 -0.62 -3.85
CA TYR A 111 12.45 -1.65 -4.27
C TYR A 111 13.58 -1.82 -3.25
N GLY A 112 13.72 -3.02 -2.70
CA GLY A 112 14.70 -3.34 -1.68
C GLY A 112 14.16 -4.31 -0.62
N ARG A 113 15.05 -4.66 0.32
CA ARG A 113 14.71 -5.54 1.45
C ARG A 113 14.27 -4.72 2.66
N PHE A 114 12.97 -4.49 2.77
CA PHE A 114 12.36 -3.73 3.87
C PHE A 114 11.70 -4.65 4.91
N THR A 115 11.74 -4.29 6.18
CA THR A 115 11.19 -5.05 7.31
C THR A 115 10.02 -4.38 7.98
N THR A 116 9.98 -3.05 7.96
CA THR A 116 8.86 -2.28 8.52
C THR A 116 8.47 -1.18 7.56
N VAL A 117 7.21 -0.77 7.64
CA VAL A 117 6.71 0.45 7.00
C VAL A 117 6.06 1.32 8.06
N GLY A 118 6.32 2.61 8.01
CA GLY A 118 5.67 3.63 8.83
C GLY A 118 4.87 4.58 7.96
N VAL A 119 3.83 5.15 8.54
CA VAL A 119 3.00 6.18 7.93
C VAL A 119 2.98 7.41 8.82
N GLU A 120 3.16 8.56 8.21
CA GLU A 120 3.03 9.86 8.85
C GLU A 120 2.00 10.71 8.09
N HIS A 121 1.24 11.51 8.82
CA HIS A 121 0.30 12.47 8.28
C HIS A 121 0.47 13.81 8.99
N ARG A 122 0.71 14.88 8.24
CA ARG A 122 0.98 16.23 8.78
C ARG A 122 2.07 16.22 9.88
N GLY A 123 3.11 15.43 9.68
CA GLY A 123 4.24 15.29 10.62
C GLY A 123 3.96 14.41 11.85
N THR A 124 2.77 13.85 11.99
CA THR A 124 2.43 12.93 13.10
C THR A 124 2.46 11.49 12.63
N SER A 125 3.04 10.59 13.42
CA SER A 125 3.03 9.16 13.12
C SER A 125 1.62 8.59 13.27
N CYS A 126 1.11 7.95 12.22
CA CYS A 126 -0.24 7.39 12.15
C CYS A 126 -0.26 5.86 12.08
N GLY A 127 0.89 5.22 12.22
CA GLY A 127 0.99 3.77 12.28
C GLY A 127 2.34 3.25 11.82
N ARG A 128 2.67 2.04 12.28
CA ARG A 128 3.85 1.29 11.83
C ARG A 128 3.54 -0.18 11.82
N LEU A 129 3.86 -0.86 10.73
CA LEU A 129 3.66 -2.30 10.57
C LEU A 129 4.96 -3.02 10.21
N ARG A 130 5.07 -4.27 10.66
CA ARG A 130 6.05 -5.21 10.13
C ARG A 130 5.57 -5.73 8.78
N ILE A 131 6.43 -5.68 7.78
CA ILE A 131 6.09 -6.13 6.44
C ILE A 131 6.09 -7.66 6.43
N ARG A 132 4.93 -8.25 6.12
CA ARG A 132 4.77 -9.70 6.08
C ARG A 132 5.41 -10.23 4.80
N ARG A 133 5.98 -11.44 4.85
CA ARG A 133 6.43 -12.10 3.62
C ARG A 133 5.21 -12.36 2.74
N GLY A 134 5.35 -12.10 1.45
CA GLY A 134 4.41 -12.57 0.45
C GLY A 134 4.54 -14.07 0.26
N ARG A 135 3.50 -14.67 -0.31
CA ARG A 135 3.57 -16.05 -0.81
C ARG A 135 4.57 -16.11 -1.98
N ARG A 136 5.34 -17.20 -2.04
CA ARG A 136 6.16 -17.50 -3.21
C ARG A 136 5.24 -18.18 -4.22
N SER A 137 5.03 -17.55 -5.37
CA SER A 137 4.54 -18.22 -6.59
C SER A 137 5.65 -19.06 -7.19
#